data_AF-A0A7Y2EI34-F1
#
_entry.id   AF-A0A7Y2EI34-F1
#
_cell.length_a   1.000
_cell.length_b   1.000
_cell.length_c   1.000
_cell.angle_alpha   90.00
_cell.angle_beta   90.00
_cell.angle_gamma   90.00
#
_symmetry.space_group_name_H-M   'P 1'
#
loop_
_entity.id
_entity.type
_entity.pdbx_description
1 polymer ?
#
loop_
_entity_poly.entity_id
_entity_poly.type
_entity_poly.pdbx_seq_one_letter_code
_entity_poly.pdbx_strand_id
1 'polypeptide(L)'
;DGGPLLQEIDFHTSCSQPLGSGDQFGANYVNGILFENGYVCGEVDAPPAPADCCDIGNKPSEMTFIYTGEDCSASQNTQDPSKAECLGNPAMDPSVYIIASDGGSEIYFEGTVGINEAYTISASNAGQTQLDNNSIIYIYDSQGGTLLQEANFHASCSQPLGAGDQFGANFVQSILFDDGYFCQIEEVAGEMNPNLEPGVPVTESNKTFLDMSMKIYPNPFKRSATVEFVVPKDDTARVEVYSLTGQLLQTLFSGQIKGGNLNQFTFSPKESMAAGIYLIKLQTDYGIVQYKRLIYRP
;
A
#
# COMPACT_ATOMS: atom_id res chain seq x y z
N ASP A 1 28.71 12.48 -13.53
CA ASP A 1 28.80 12.42 -15.00
C ASP A 1 27.69 11.53 -15.54
N GLY A 2 26.59 12.14 -15.98
CA GLY A 2 25.32 11.47 -16.34
C GLY A 2 25.30 10.74 -17.69
N GLY A 3 26.41 10.09 -18.05
CA GLY A 3 26.53 9.42 -19.35
C GLY A 3 26.40 10.39 -20.54
N PRO A 4 26.37 9.86 -21.77
CA PRO A 4 26.13 10.66 -22.96
C PRO A 4 24.68 11.17 -22.99
N LEU A 5 24.51 12.45 -23.32
CA LEU A 5 23.20 13.06 -23.56
C LEU A 5 22.51 12.36 -24.74
N LEU A 6 21.35 11.74 -24.48
CA LEU A 6 20.60 10.98 -25.48
C LEU A 6 19.50 11.81 -26.17
N GLN A 7 18.98 12.83 -25.49
CA GLN A 7 17.96 13.73 -26.01
C GLN A 7 17.91 15.01 -25.18
N GLU A 8 17.74 16.15 -25.84
CA GLU A 8 17.46 17.45 -25.23
C GLU A 8 16.14 17.96 -25.80
N ILE A 9 15.29 18.53 -24.95
CA ILE A 9 13.96 19.02 -25.28
C ILE A 9 13.84 20.44 -24.73
N ASP A 10 13.37 21.36 -25.56
CA ASP A 10 13.05 22.74 -25.18
C ASP A 10 11.59 23.04 -25.58
N PHE A 11 10.81 23.59 -24.66
CA PHE A 11 9.45 24.06 -24.92
C PHE A 11 9.08 25.25 -24.05
N HIS A 12 8.33 26.19 -24.64
CA HIS A 12 7.88 27.40 -23.98
C HIS A 12 6.59 27.14 -23.17
N THR A 13 6.63 27.45 -21.87
CA THR A 13 5.48 27.38 -20.94
C THR A 13 4.68 28.69 -20.89
N SER A 14 4.88 29.60 -21.83
CA SER A 14 4.25 30.93 -21.87
C SER A 14 2.80 30.93 -22.35
N CYS A 15 2.24 29.77 -22.71
CA CYS A 15 0.88 29.61 -23.26
C CYS A 15 0.57 30.48 -24.49
N SER A 16 1.59 31.02 -25.15
CA SER A 16 1.46 31.81 -26.39
C SER A 16 1.12 30.95 -27.61
N GLN A 17 1.27 29.64 -27.47
CA GLN A 17 0.75 28.59 -28.34
C GLN A 17 0.10 27.52 -27.45
N PRO A 18 -0.86 26.72 -27.98
CA PRO A 18 -1.47 25.64 -27.21
C PRO A 18 -0.41 24.64 -26.72
N LEU A 19 -0.43 24.37 -25.41
CA LEU A 19 0.31 23.30 -24.75
C LEU A 19 -0.72 22.54 -23.91
N GLY A 20 -0.86 21.25 -24.13
CA GLY A 20 -1.92 20.43 -23.56
C GLY A 20 -1.45 19.04 -23.13
N SER A 21 -2.27 18.41 -22.29
CA SER A 21 -2.14 16.99 -21.99
C SER A 21 -2.18 16.15 -23.25
N GLY A 22 -1.29 15.17 -23.34
CA GLY A 22 -1.10 14.32 -24.51
C GLY A 22 -0.12 14.87 -25.54
N ASP A 23 0.36 16.12 -25.41
CA ASP A 23 1.40 16.64 -26.28
C ASP A 23 2.70 15.87 -26.10
N GLN A 24 3.36 15.52 -27.21
CA GLN A 24 4.59 14.73 -27.20
C GLN A 24 5.80 15.60 -27.54
N PHE A 25 6.81 15.56 -26.66
CA PHE A 25 8.11 16.17 -26.87
C PHE A 25 9.19 15.11 -26.77
N GLY A 26 9.75 14.73 -27.92
CA GLY A 26 10.73 13.66 -27.99
C GLY A 26 10.18 12.33 -27.44
N ALA A 27 10.88 11.74 -26.49
CA ALA A 27 10.48 10.50 -25.82
C ALA A 27 9.46 10.70 -24.68
N ASN A 28 8.99 11.93 -24.43
CA ASN A 28 8.10 12.27 -23.32
C ASN A 28 6.74 12.76 -23.84
N TYR A 29 5.68 12.47 -23.10
CA TYR A 29 4.37 13.09 -23.30
C TYR A 29 3.97 13.89 -22.07
N VAL A 30 3.19 14.95 -22.26
CA VAL A 30 2.63 15.75 -21.17
C VAL A 30 1.47 14.95 -20.55
N ASN A 31 1.67 14.39 -19.35
CA ASN A 31 0.62 13.65 -18.63
C ASN A 31 -0.48 14.56 -18.08
N GLY A 32 -0.06 15.74 -17.58
CA GLY A 32 -0.97 16.78 -17.14
C GLY A 32 -0.24 18.09 -16.82
N ILE A 33 -1.02 19.16 -16.64
CA ILE A 33 -0.56 20.51 -16.34
C ILE A 33 -1.42 21.05 -15.19
N LEU A 34 -0.77 21.41 -14.08
CA LEU A 34 -1.38 22.20 -13.00
C LEU A 34 -1.06 23.67 -13.24
N PHE A 35 -2.09 24.50 -13.42
CA PHE A 35 -1.96 25.93 -13.62
C PHE A 35 -1.94 26.67 -12.27
N GLU A 36 -1.33 27.87 -12.21
CA GLU A 36 -1.25 28.68 -10.99
C GLU A 36 -2.63 29.03 -10.39
N ASN A 37 -3.69 29.05 -11.21
CA ASN A 37 -5.06 29.27 -10.78
C ASN A 37 -5.77 28.00 -10.27
N GLY A 38 -5.05 26.89 -10.12
CA GLY A 38 -5.57 25.59 -9.71
C GLY A 38 -6.30 24.82 -10.80
N TYR A 39 -6.36 25.34 -12.03
CA TYR A 39 -6.92 24.58 -13.16
C TYR A 39 -5.99 23.43 -13.53
N VAL A 40 -6.56 22.34 -14.03
CA VAL A 40 -5.83 21.14 -14.44
C VAL A 40 -6.18 20.82 -15.89
N CYS A 41 -5.16 20.58 -16.71
CA CYS A 41 -5.32 20.00 -18.05
C CYS A 41 -4.60 18.65 -18.08
N GLY A 42 -5.35 17.56 -18.30
CA GLY A 42 -4.82 16.19 -18.30
C GLY A 42 -5.00 15.43 -17.00
N GLU A 43 -4.50 14.20 -16.98
CA GLU A 43 -4.37 13.41 -15.76
C GLU A 43 -3.14 13.93 -15.01
N VAL A 44 -3.30 15.05 -14.28
CA VAL A 44 -2.46 15.20 -13.09
C VAL A 44 -3.10 14.27 -12.07
N ASP A 45 -2.37 13.23 -11.68
CA ASP A 45 -2.61 12.59 -10.39
C ASP A 45 -2.33 13.66 -9.33
N ALA A 46 -3.27 14.58 -9.12
CA ALA A 46 -3.44 15.11 -7.79
C ALA A 46 -3.72 13.87 -6.95
N PRO A 47 -2.87 13.54 -5.95
CA PRO A 47 -3.17 12.43 -5.06
C PRO A 47 -4.64 12.58 -4.66
N PRO A 48 -5.48 11.55 -4.85
CA PRO A 48 -6.86 11.63 -4.39
C PRO A 48 -6.79 12.14 -2.95
N ALA A 49 -7.58 13.18 -2.64
CA ALA A 49 -7.64 13.68 -1.28
C ALA A 49 -7.82 12.46 -0.36
N PRO A 50 -7.03 12.33 0.72
CA PRO A 50 -7.02 11.14 1.55
C PRO A 50 -8.45 10.71 1.85
N ALA A 51 -8.79 9.46 1.56
CA ALA A 51 -10.14 8.97 1.83
C ALA A 51 -10.34 9.07 3.34
N ASP A 52 -11.31 9.88 3.80
CA ASP A 52 -11.59 9.98 5.24
C ASP A 52 -12.14 8.64 5.74
N CYS A 53 -11.27 7.86 6.36
CA CYS A 53 -11.61 6.52 6.82
C CYS A 53 -12.39 6.56 8.15
N CYS A 54 -12.49 7.72 8.78
CA CYS A 54 -13.18 7.88 10.06
C CYS A 54 -14.70 7.93 9.94
N ASP A 55 -15.25 8.03 8.72
CA ASP A 55 -16.69 7.89 8.46
C ASP A 55 -17.14 6.42 8.39
N ILE A 56 -16.20 5.47 8.27
CA ILE A 56 -16.49 4.04 8.08
C ILE A 56 -16.09 3.15 9.25
N GLY A 57 -15.26 3.62 10.18
CA GLY A 57 -14.83 2.84 11.35
C GLY A 57 -14.66 3.70 12.60
N ASN A 58 -14.71 3.07 13.78
CA ASN A 58 -14.70 3.78 15.06
C ASN A 58 -13.30 4.26 15.47
N LYS A 59 -12.38 3.34 15.80
CA LYS A 59 -11.00 3.71 16.14
C LYS A 59 -9.97 2.76 15.51
N PRO A 60 -8.88 3.27 14.91
CA PRO A 60 -7.80 2.44 14.39
C PRO A 60 -7.30 1.42 15.42
N SER A 61 -7.31 0.15 15.04
CA SER A 61 -6.67 -0.95 15.76
C SER A 61 -5.31 -1.30 15.15
N GLU A 62 -5.17 -1.16 13.83
CA GLU A 62 -3.93 -1.33 13.09
C GLU A 62 -3.80 -0.31 11.97
N MET A 63 -2.57 0.08 11.65
CA MET A 63 -2.29 0.93 10.50
C MET A 63 -1.04 0.41 9.78
N THR A 64 -1.13 0.28 8.47
CA THR A 64 -0.02 -0.11 7.61
C THR A 64 0.51 1.11 6.89
N PHE A 65 1.82 1.31 7.00
CA PHE A 65 2.54 2.42 6.39
C PHE A 65 3.55 1.90 5.36
N ILE A 66 3.90 2.73 4.39
CA ILE A 66 5.08 2.58 3.55
C ILE A 66 6.12 3.59 4.04
N TYR A 67 7.34 3.12 4.32
CA TYR A 67 8.46 4.02 4.64
C TYR A 67 9.02 4.64 3.35
N THR A 68 8.83 5.95 3.15
CA THR A 68 9.23 6.67 1.93
C THR A 68 10.66 7.22 1.97
N GLY A 69 11.22 7.41 3.18
CA GLY A 69 12.52 8.03 3.41
C GLY A 69 12.53 9.57 3.38
N GLU A 70 11.38 10.19 3.14
CA GLU A 70 11.24 11.65 2.97
C GLU A 70 11.28 12.41 4.31
N ASP A 71 11.54 13.72 4.24
CA ASP A 71 11.53 14.58 5.42
C ASP A 71 10.12 15.09 5.76
N CYS A 72 10.00 15.88 6.82
CA CYS A 72 8.71 16.38 7.28
C CYS A 72 8.00 17.33 6.29
N SER A 73 8.69 17.87 5.28
CA SER A 73 8.07 18.70 4.23
C SER A 73 7.18 17.88 3.29
N ALA A 74 7.33 16.55 3.27
CA ALA A 74 6.46 15.64 2.52
C ALA A 74 5.14 15.33 3.25
N SER A 75 4.96 15.81 4.49
CA SER A 75 3.73 15.54 5.25
C SER A 75 2.50 16.13 4.55
N GLN A 76 1.53 15.28 4.25
CA GLN A 76 0.28 15.61 3.58
C GLN A 76 -0.85 14.91 4.33
N ASN A 77 -1.50 15.64 5.22
CA ASN A 77 -2.65 15.16 5.98
C ASN A 77 -3.54 16.35 6.34
N THR A 78 -4.76 16.06 6.79
CA THR A 78 -5.76 17.09 7.12
C THR A 78 -5.92 17.33 8.62
N GLN A 79 -4.99 16.83 9.45
CA GLN A 79 -5.05 17.05 10.88
C GLN A 79 -4.53 18.45 11.25
N ASP A 80 -5.05 18.98 12.36
CA ASP A 80 -4.56 20.24 12.92
C ASP A 80 -3.11 20.05 13.40
N PRO A 81 -2.25 21.07 13.30
CA PRO A 81 -0.85 20.99 13.76
C PRO A 81 -0.69 20.59 15.23
N SER A 82 -1.70 20.77 16.08
CA SER A 82 -1.68 20.29 17.47
C SER A 82 -1.91 18.78 17.62
N LYS A 83 -2.27 18.09 16.55
CA LYS A 83 -2.61 16.66 16.49
C LYS A 83 -1.69 15.87 15.59
N ALA A 84 -1.12 16.50 14.57
CA ALA A 84 -0.07 15.94 13.74
C ALA A 84 1.10 16.91 13.62
N GLU A 85 2.27 16.46 14.06
CA GLU A 85 3.53 17.18 13.94
C GLU A 85 4.61 16.19 13.49
N CYS A 86 5.60 16.71 12.77
CA CYS A 86 6.74 15.93 12.32
C CYS A 86 8.01 16.75 12.51
N LEU A 87 9.04 16.12 13.06
CA LEU A 87 10.37 16.69 13.25
C LEU A 87 11.43 15.74 12.69
N GLY A 88 12.43 16.28 11.99
CA GLY A 88 13.58 15.52 11.52
C GLY A 88 13.51 15.05 10.05
N ASN A 89 14.52 14.27 9.66
CA ASN A 89 14.77 13.88 8.27
C ASN A 89 15.56 12.54 8.21
N PRO A 90 14.97 11.46 7.70
CA PRO A 90 15.66 10.19 7.44
C PRO A 90 16.66 10.23 6.29
N ALA A 91 16.65 11.31 5.50
CA ALA A 91 17.58 11.59 4.40
C ALA A 91 17.61 10.49 3.33
N MET A 92 16.45 9.89 3.03
CA MET A 92 16.29 8.76 2.10
C MET A 92 17.15 7.54 2.47
N ASP A 93 17.42 7.33 3.78
CA ASP A 93 18.16 6.15 4.22
C ASP A 93 17.44 4.87 3.75
N PRO A 94 18.12 3.98 3.00
CA PRO A 94 17.51 2.78 2.43
C PRO A 94 17.07 1.75 3.48
N SER A 95 17.53 1.85 4.73
CA SER A 95 17.20 0.91 5.81
C SER A 95 17.28 1.58 7.18
N VAL A 96 16.14 1.69 7.86
CA VAL A 96 16.02 2.34 9.17
C VAL A 96 15.48 1.39 10.23
N TYR A 97 15.59 1.77 11.50
CA TYR A 97 14.91 1.09 12.60
C TYR A 97 13.74 1.93 13.10
N ILE A 98 12.52 1.43 12.97
CA ILE A 98 11.29 2.15 13.32
C ILE A 98 10.74 1.62 14.64
N ILE A 99 10.31 2.53 15.51
CA ILE A 99 9.51 2.25 16.71
C ILE A 99 8.22 3.06 16.63
N ALA A 100 7.06 2.41 16.71
CA ALA A 100 5.77 3.08 16.85
C ALA A 100 5.19 2.83 18.25
N SER A 101 4.66 3.88 18.89
CA SER A 101 4.17 3.81 20.28
C SER A 101 3.14 4.89 20.61
N ASP A 102 2.60 4.88 21.83
CA ASP A 102 1.83 5.97 22.44
C ASP A 102 2.69 7.17 22.90
N GLY A 103 4.00 7.13 22.67
CA GLY A 103 4.97 8.06 23.27
C GLY A 103 5.41 7.68 24.69
N GLY A 104 4.94 6.53 25.19
CA GLY A 104 5.20 5.99 26.52
C GLY A 104 5.66 4.54 26.47
N SER A 105 4.94 3.66 27.16
CA SER A 105 5.30 2.24 27.31
C SER A 105 4.67 1.32 26.27
N GLU A 106 3.64 1.78 25.56
CA GLU A 106 2.85 0.92 24.68
C GLU A 106 3.51 0.90 23.30
N ILE A 107 4.16 -0.21 22.96
CA ILE A 107 4.84 -0.39 21.68
C ILE A 107 3.91 -1.09 20.69
N TYR A 108 3.63 -0.41 19.58
CA TYR A 108 2.79 -0.92 18.48
C TYR A 108 3.60 -1.60 17.38
N PHE A 109 4.87 -1.23 17.22
CA PHE A 109 5.82 -1.84 16.29
C PHE A 109 7.25 -1.52 16.71
N GLU A 110 8.16 -2.47 16.52
CA GLU A 110 9.61 -2.23 16.52
C GLU A 110 10.29 -3.13 15.49
N GLY A 111 11.12 -2.56 14.61
CA GLY A 111 11.73 -3.37 13.54
C GLY A 111 12.59 -2.59 12.56
N THR A 112 13.41 -3.33 11.80
CA THR A 112 14.13 -2.77 10.65
C THR A 112 13.22 -2.73 9.44
N VAL A 113 13.17 -1.59 8.75
CA VAL A 113 12.30 -1.36 7.59
C VAL A 113 13.12 -0.73 6.46
N GLY A 114 13.03 -1.30 5.27
CA GLY A 114 13.66 -0.78 4.06
C GLY A 114 12.83 0.30 3.37
N ILE A 115 13.47 1.15 2.56
CA ILE A 115 12.76 2.14 1.75
C ILE A 115 11.73 1.47 0.81
N ASN A 116 10.53 2.04 0.74
CA ASN A 116 9.34 1.51 0.08
C ASN A 116 8.82 0.18 0.65
N GLU A 117 9.33 -0.28 1.78
CA GLU A 117 8.80 -1.44 2.48
C GLU A 117 7.59 -1.04 3.33
N ALA A 118 6.59 -1.91 3.36
CA ALA A 118 5.43 -1.74 4.21
C ALA A 118 5.69 -2.28 5.62
N TYR A 119 5.24 -1.56 6.64
CA TYR A 119 5.27 -2.00 8.02
C TYR A 119 3.94 -1.67 8.71
N THR A 120 3.51 -2.52 9.64
CA THR A 120 2.20 -2.41 10.29
C THR A 120 2.38 -2.18 11.79
N ILE A 121 1.74 -1.14 12.29
CA ILE A 121 1.60 -0.89 13.73
C ILE A 121 0.30 -1.53 14.20
N SER A 122 0.31 -2.23 15.34
CA SER A 122 -0.86 -2.91 15.88
C SER A 122 -0.99 -2.65 17.38
N ALA A 123 -2.17 -2.21 17.80
CA ALA A 123 -2.52 -2.05 19.22
C ALA A 123 -2.35 -3.35 20.01
N SER A 124 -2.51 -4.49 19.35
CA SER A 124 -2.40 -5.81 19.96
C SER A 124 -1.00 -6.14 20.45
N ASN A 125 0.05 -5.52 19.87
CA ASN A 125 1.43 -5.66 20.34
C ASN A 125 1.64 -5.05 21.74
N ALA A 126 0.83 -4.04 22.07
CA ALA A 126 0.75 -3.45 23.40
C ALA A 126 -0.33 -4.11 24.29
N GLY A 127 -1.00 -5.17 23.81
CA GLY A 127 -2.11 -5.81 24.53
C GLY A 127 -3.41 -4.99 24.53
N GLN A 128 -3.51 -3.98 23.66
CA GLN A 128 -4.68 -3.12 23.49
C GLN A 128 -5.51 -3.58 22.28
N THR A 129 -6.76 -3.10 22.20
CA THR A 129 -7.65 -3.35 21.04
C THR A 129 -7.69 -2.18 20.06
N GLN A 130 -7.18 -1.02 20.47
CA GLN A 130 -7.18 0.22 19.72
C GLN A 130 -5.87 0.97 19.95
N LEU A 131 -5.39 1.68 18.93
CA LEU A 131 -4.25 2.58 19.07
C LEU A 131 -4.62 3.74 20.00
N ASP A 132 -3.66 4.28 20.73
CA ASP A 132 -3.90 5.48 21.52
C ASP A 132 -4.21 6.69 20.65
N ASN A 133 -4.92 7.64 21.25
CA ASN A 133 -5.26 8.88 20.56
C ASN A 133 -4.03 9.58 20.03
N ASN A 134 -2.96 9.67 20.80
CA ASN A 134 -1.67 10.14 20.33
C ASN A 134 -0.81 8.93 20.01
N SER A 135 -0.46 8.78 18.74
CA SER A 135 0.45 7.75 18.26
C SER A 135 1.68 8.41 17.64
N ILE A 136 2.86 7.91 17.96
CA ILE A 136 4.15 8.47 17.57
C ILE A 136 4.99 7.40 16.88
N ILE A 137 5.58 7.76 15.75
CA ILE A 137 6.52 6.95 14.98
C ILE A 137 7.90 7.59 15.08
N TYR A 138 8.85 6.85 15.63
CA TYR A 138 10.26 7.21 15.72
C TYR A 138 11.04 6.42 14.68
N ILE A 139 11.86 7.12 13.90
CA ILE A 139 12.75 6.54 12.88
C ILE A 139 14.19 6.76 13.32
N TYR A 140 14.94 5.70 13.52
CA TYR A 140 16.35 5.71 13.88
C TYR A 140 17.21 5.20 12.71
N ASP A 141 18.48 5.62 12.66
CA ASP A 141 19.46 5.10 11.68
C ASP A 141 19.68 3.57 11.82
N SER A 142 19.49 3.04 13.01
CA SER A 142 19.73 1.64 13.38
C SER A 142 19.16 1.36 14.77
N GLN A 143 19.09 0.08 15.14
CA GLN A 143 18.62 -0.30 16.48
C GLN A 143 19.54 0.27 17.57
N GLY A 144 19.00 1.14 18.42
CA GLY A 144 19.76 1.84 19.47
C GLY A 144 20.66 2.97 18.96
N GLY A 145 20.49 3.38 17.69
CA GLY A 145 21.24 4.44 17.05
C GLY A 145 20.62 5.82 17.18
N THR A 146 20.87 6.70 16.21
CA THR A 146 20.45 8.11 16.25
C THR A 146 19.01 8.27 15.77
N LEU A 147 18.19 9.04 16.50
CA LEU A 147 16.86 9.43 16.02
C LEU A 147 16.99 10.37 14.81
N LEU A 148 16.42 9.95 13.68
CA LEU A 148 16.39 10.69 12.43
C LEU A 148 15.11 11.49 12.25
N GLN A 149 13.96 10.91 12.59
CA GLN A 149 12.65 11.56 12.45
C GLN A 149 11.67 11.07 13.52
N GLU A 150 10.82 11.98 13.98
CA GLU A 150 9.69 11.75 14.86
C GLU A 150 8.44 12.29 14.17
N ALA A 151 7.41 11.47 14.02
CA ALA A 151 6.14 11.87 13.44
C ALA A 151 5.00 11.42 14.36
N ASN A 152 4.19 12.35 14.83
CA ASN A 152 2.98 12.05 15.58
C ASN A 152 1.73 12.29 14.75
N PHE A 153 0.69 11.54 15.06
CA PHE A 153 -0.64 11.70 14.49
C PHE A 153 -1.70 11.30 15.51
N HIS A 154 -2.92 11.80 15.31
CA HIS A 154 -4.01 11.51 16.22
C HIS A 154 -4.93 10.41 15.66
N ALA A 155 -4.96 9.23 16.30
CA ALA A 155 -5.73 8.06 15.88
C ALA A 155 -7.13 8.01 16.53
N SER A 156 -7.74 9.17 16.83
CA SER A 156 -9.04 9.20 17.53
C SER A 156 -10.24 9.45 16.63
N CYS A 157 -10.04 9.65 15.33
CA CYS A 157 -11.08 10.05 14.39
C CYS A 157 -11.87 11.33 14.78
N SER A 158 -11.27 12.20 15.61
CA SER A 158 -11.81 13.54 15.89
C SER A 158 -11.48 14.56 14.79
N GLN A 159 -10.61 14.15 13.87
CA GLN A 159 -10.26 14.78 12.60
C GLN A 159 -10.08 13.67 11.57
N PRO A 160 -10.18 13.98 10.27
CA PRO A 160 -10.01 12.99 9.23
C PRO A 160 -8.63 12.31 9.36
N LEU A 161 -8.64 10.99 9.21
CA LEU A 161 -7.46 10.15 9.13
C LEU A 161 -7.73 9.10 8.06
N GLY A 162 -6.87 9.06 7.06
CA GLY A 162 -7.15 8.41 5.80
C GLY A 162 -6.02 7.55 5.26
N ALA A 163 -6.38 6.54 4.48
CA ALA A 163 -5.44 5.94 3.56
C ALA A 163 -5.07 6.99 2.49
N GLY A 164 -3.77 7.16 2.24
CA GLY A 164 -3.22 8.26 1.44
C GLY A 164 -2.68 9.43 2.26
N ASP A 165 -2.92 9.49 3.58
CA ASP A 165 -2.25 10.46 4.44
C ASP A 165 -0.74 10.19 4.52
N GLN A 166 0.05 11.24 4.69
CA GLN A 166 1.48 11.17 4.90
C GLN A 166 1.92 11.97 6.13
N PHE A 167 2.67 11.31 7.01
CA PHE A 167 3.27 11.87 8.22
C PHE A 167 4.80 11.71 8.16
N GLY A 168 5.49 12.74 7.67
CA GLY A 168 6.92 12.65 7.34
C GLY A 168 7.22 11.54 6.33
N ALA A 169 8.10 10.62 6.70
CA ALA A 169 8.45 9.46 5.88
C ALA A 169 7.43 8.32 5.91
N ASN A 170 6.26 8.51 6.53
CA ASN A 170 5.30 7.43 6.79
C ASN A 170 4.02 7.68 6.00
N PHE A 171 3.89 6.98 4.87
CA PHE A 171 2.71 7.06 4.01
C PHE A 171 1.69 5.99 4.41
N VAL A 172 0.45 6.37 4.74
CA VAL A 172 -0.61 5.47 5.18
C VAL A 172 -1.15 4.68 4.00
N GLN A 173 -0.83 3.39 3.94
CA GLN A 173 -1.36 2.47 2.93
C GLN A 173 -2.74 1.96 3.31
N SER A 174 -2.94 1.58 4.57
CA SER A 174 -4.23 1.07 5.04
C SER A 174 -4.43 1.26 6.55
N ILE A 175 -5.71 1.29 6.97
CA ILE A 175 -6.16 1.38 8.35
C ILE A 175 -7.15 0.25 8.60
N LEU A 176 -6.93 -0.54 9.65
CA LEU A 176 -7.92 -1.47 10.21
C LEU A 176 -8.50 -0.83 11.48
N PHE A 177 -9.81 -0.83 11.60
CA PHE A 177 -10.53 -0.30 12.76
C PHE A 177 -10.88 -1.43 13.75
N ASP A 178 -11.13 -1.08 14.99
CA ASP A 178 -11.47 -1.99 16.09
C ASP A 178 -12.79 -2.75 15.89
N ASP A 179 -13.72 -2.15 15.17
CA ASP A 179 -14.97 -2.75 14.72
C ASP A 179 -14.81 -3.65 13.47
N GLY A 180 -13.60 -3.77 12.94
CA GLY A 180 -13.24 -4.63 11.82
C GLY A 180 -13.47 -4.03 10.44
N TYR A 181 -13.86 -2.76 10.33
CA TYR A 181 -13.80 -2.05 9.05
C TYR A 181 -12.35 -1.80 8.65
N PHE A 182 -12.10 -1.73 7.35
CA PHE A 182 -10.79 -1.44 6.81
C PHE A 182 -10.89 -0.37 5.73
N CYS A 183 -9.85 0.44 5.63
CA CYS A 183 -9.67 1.48 4.64
C CYS A 183 -8.30 1.32 4.02
N GLN A 184 -8.19 1.40 2.70
CA GLN A 184 -6.91 1.22 2.01
C GLN A 184 -6.85 2.13 0.79
N ILE A 185 -5.65 2.51 0.37
CA ILE A 185 -5.47 3.04 -0.98
C ILE A 185 -5.82 1.93 -1.97
N GLU A 186 -6.83 2.14 -2.82
CA GLU A 186 -6.99 1.28 -3.98
C GLU A 186 -5.74 1.48 -4.85
N GLU A 187 -4.94 0.42 -5.06
CA GLU A 187 -4.00 0.45 -6.16
C GLU A 187 -4.82 0.74 -7.41
N VAL A 188 -4.68 1.94 -7.99
CA VAL A 188 -5.24 2.27 -9.31
C VAL A 188 -4.41 1.51 -10.36
N ALA A 189 -4.48 0.18 -10.34
CA ALA A 189 -4.34 -0.63 -11.53
C ALA A 189 -5.66 -0.44 -12.28
N GLY A 190 -5.67 0.56 -13.18
CA GLY A 190 -6.88 1.09 -13.79
C GLY A 190 -7.95 0.05 -14.12
N GLU A 191 -9.12 0.20 -13.52
CA GLU A 191 -10.44 -0.09 -14.08
C GLU A 191 -11.53 0.36 -13.08
N MET A 192 -12.46 1.21 -13.54
CA MET A 192 -13.69 1.57 -12.81
C MET A 192 -14.51 0.32 -12.45
N ASN A 193 -14.99 0.19 -11.21
CA ASN A 193 -16.16 -0.65 -10.89
C ASN A 193 -17.35 0.24 -10.44
N PRO A 194 -18.38 0.43 -11.27
CA PRO A 194 -19.47 1.38 -11.00
C PRO A 194 -20.60 0.86 -10.10
N ASN A 195 -20.45 -0.25 -9.35
CA ASN A 195 -21.60 -0.89 -8.67
C ASN A 195 -21.37 -1.32 -7.20
N LEU A 196 -20.89 -0.44 -6.32
CA LEU A 196 -21.07 -0.64 -4.88
C LEU A 196 -21.94 0.50 -4.32
N GLU A 197 -23.20 0.20 -4.00
CA GLU A 197 -24.10 1.14 -3.32
C GLU A 197 -23.79 1.20 -1.80
N PRO A 198 -23.93 2.38 -1.15
CA PRO A 198 -23.61 2.55 0.26
C PRO A 198 -24.73 2.03 1.19
N GLY A 199 -24.40 1.22 2.20
CA GLY A 199 -25.24 1.09 3.40
C GLY A 199 -25.52 -0.30 4.00
N VAL A 200 -24.55 -1.22 4.10
CA VAL A 200 -24.75 -2.49 4.86
C VAL A 200 -23.85 -2.51 6.10
N PRO A 201 -24.39 -2.66 7.33
CA PRO A 201 -23.59 -2.70 8.56
C PRO A 201 -23.12 -4.13 8.85
N VAL A 202 -21.87 -4.29 9.30
CA VAL A 202 -21.31 -5.59 9.72
C VAL A 202 -21.13 -5.60 11.24
N THR A 203 -21.72 -6.58 11.93
CA THR A 203 -21.60 -6.81 13.38
C THR A 203 -20.72 -8.01 13.71
N GLU A 204 -19.97 -7.85 14.81
CA GLU A 204 -18.95 -8.66 15.52
C GLU A 204 -18.85 -10.20 15.38
N SER A 205 -17.61 -10.73 15.40
CA SER A 205 -17.13 -11.71 16.41
C SER A 205 -15.68 -12.22 16.16
N ASN A 206 -14.80 -11.99 17.13
CA ASN A 206 -13.53 -12.66 17.47
C ASN A 206 -12.72 -13.33 16.34
N LYS A 207 -11.65 -12.72 15.81
CA LYS A 207 -10.56 -13.51 15.19
C LYS A 207 -9.20 -12.86 15.39
N THR A 208 -8.27 -13.62 15.96
CA THR A 208 -6.83 -13.47 15.70
C THR A 208 -6.66 -13.30 14.19
N PHE A 209 -6.29 -12.10 13.72
CA PHE A 209 -6.20 -11.84 12.29
C PHE A 209 -4.96 -12.57 11.76
N LEU A 210 -5.20 -13.62 10.96
CA LEU A 210 -4.17 -14.14 10.07
C LEU A 210 -4.06 -13.16 8.91
N ASP A 211 -2.90 -12.51 8.76
CA ASP A 211 -2.59 -11.75 7.55
C ASP A 211 -2.84 -12.60 6.31
N MET A 212 -3.45 -11.99 5.30
CA MET A 212 -3.48 -12.60 3.98
C MET A 212 -2.04 -12.79 3.53
N SER A 213 -1.65 -14.03 3.26
CA SER A 213 -0.30 -14.33 2.79
C SER A 213 -0.36 -15.29 1.61
N MET A 214 0.58 -15.13 0.68
CA MET A 214 0.82 -16.07 -0.41
C MET A 214 2.31 -16.38 -0.52
N LYS A 215 2.64 -17.67 -0.55
CA LYS A 215 3.97 -18.20 -0.81
C LYS A 215 3.95 -19.11 -2.02
N ILE A 216 5.03 -19.08 -2.79
CA ILE A 216 5.22 -19.95 -3.95
C ILE A 216 6.58 -20.63 -3.84
N TYR A 217 6.60 -21.95 -3.82
CA TYR A 217 7.85 -22.69 -3.72
C TYR A 217 7.81 -24.05 -4.44
N PRO A 218 8.92 -24.46 -5.09
CA PRO A 218 10.07 -23.64 -5.40
C PRO A 218 9.71 -22.53 -6.41
N ASN A 219 10.41 -21.42 -6.36
CA ASN A 219 10.28 -20.34 -7.34
C ASN A 219 11.65 -19.68 -7.54
N PRO A 220 12.38 -19.94 -8.65
CA PRO A 220 11.93 -20.62 -9.88
C PRO A 220 11.62 -22.11 -9.74
N PHE A 221 10.76 -22.64 -10.60
CA PHE A 221 10.40 -24.08 -10.66
C PHE A 221 10.63 -24.69 -12.04
N LYS A 222 10.81 -26.03 -12.07
CA LYS A 222 11.05 -26.80 -13.31
C LYS A 222 9.85 -27.59 -13.81
N ARG A 223 9.07 -28.21 -12.92
CA ARG A 223 7.92 -29.07 -13.28
C ARG A 223 6.64 -28.58 -12.66
N SER A 224 6.70 -28.21 -11.39
CA SER A 224 5.57 -27.70 -10.64
C SER A 224 6.03 -26.77 -9.52
N ALA A 225 5.15 -25.90 -9.05
CA ALA A 225 5.31 -25.08 -7.86
C ALA A 225 4.12 -25.26 -6.92
N THR A 226 4.36 -25.26 -5.62
CA THR A 226 3.32 -25.17 -4.60
C THR A 226 2.96 -23.71 -4.39
N VAL A 227 1.68 -23.40 -4.45
CA VAL A 227 1.08 -22.12 -4.10
C VAL A 227 0.37 -22.31 -2.77
N GLU A 228 0.86 -21.64 -1.74
CA GLU A 228 0.32 -21.67 -0.40
C GLU A 228 -0.29 -20.30 -0.09
N PHE A 229 -1.51 -20.25 0.43
CA PHE A 229 -2.10 -19.01 0.88
C PHE A 229 -3.02 -19.16 2.09
N VAL A 230 -3.15 -18.07 2.84
CA VAL A 230 -4.14 -17.91 3.89
C VAL A 230 -4.97 -16.65 3.60
N VAL A 231 -6.27 -16.72 3.88
CA VAL A 231 -7.15 -15.56 3.90
C VAL A 231 -7.60 -15.30 5.35
N PRO A 232 -7.74 -14.04 5.80
CA PRO A 232 -8.10 -13.68 7.18
C PRO A 232 -9.49 -14.15 7.61
N LYS A 233 -10.46 -14.18 6.69
CA LYS A 233 -11.85 -14.55 6.96
C LYS A 233 -12.42 -15.48 5.91
N ASP A 234 -13.53 -16.12 6.24
CA ASP A 234 -14.27 -16.98 5.32
C ASP A 234 -14.68 -16.16 4.09
N ASP A 235 -14.29 -16.59 2.90
CA ASP A 235 -14.64 -15.90 1.66
C ASP A 235 -14.49 -16.79 0.42
N THR A 236 -15.01 -16.34 -0.72
CA THR A 236 -14.61 -16.88 -2.02
C THR A 236 -13.22 -16.35 -2.37
N ALA A 237 -12.27 -17.24 -2.64
CA ALA A 237 -10.98 -16.88 -3.20
C ALA A 237 -10.85 -17.37 -4.65
N ARG A 238 -10.14 -16.60 -5.46
CA ARG A 238 -9.68 -16.96 -6.81
C ARG A 238 -8.17 -16.88 -6.86
N VAL A 239 -7.54 -17.96 -7.30
CA VAL A 239 -6.10 -18.02 -7.54
C VAL A 239 -5.89 -18.27 -9.02
N GLU A 240 -5.27 -17.32 -9.70
CA GLU A 240 -5.20 -17.26 -11.15
C GLU A 240 -3.78 -16.94 -11.62
N VAL A 241 -3.35 -17.58 -12.71
CA VAL A 241 -2.03 -17.44 -13.31
C VAL A 241 -2.15 -16.73 -14.64
N TYR A 242 -1.37 -15.68 -14.80
CA TYR A 242 -1.37 -14.79 -15.95
C TYR A 242 0.02 -14.71 -16.60
N SER A 243 0.02 -14.42 -17.90
CA SER A 243 1.21 -13.91 -18.60
C SER A 243 1.53 -12.47 -18.17
N LEU A 244 2.73 -11.98 -18.51
CA LEU A 244 3.12 -10.58 -18.26
C LEU A 244 2.29 -9.55 -19.05
N THR A 245 1.60 -9.97 -20.12
CA THR A 245 0.70 -9.11 -20.88
C THR A 245 -0.75 -9.15 -20.37
N GLY A 246 -0.98 -9.77 -19.20
CA GLY A 246 -2.31 -9.84 -18.56
C GLY A 246 -3.23 -10.95 -19.08
N GLN A 247 -2.79 -11.79 -20.02
CA GLN A 247 -3.60 -12.93 -20.48
C GLN A 247 -3.72 -13.98 -19.38
N LEU A 248 -4.96 -14.33 -19.00
CA LEU A 248 -5.26 -15.44 -18.09
C LEU A 248 -4.87 -16.77 -18.74
N LEU A 249 -3.96 -17.50 -18.10
CA LEU A 249 -3.44 -18.79 -18.59
C LEU A 249 -4.12 -19.97 -17.88
N GLN A 250 -4.37 -19.84 -16.57
CA GLN A 250 -4.95 -20.90 -15.77
C GLN A 250 -5.54 -20.38 -14.45
N THR A 251 -6.76 -20.79 -14.12
CA THR A 251 -7.32 -20.69 -12.77
C THR A 251 -6.88 -21.92 -11.97
N LEU A 252 -6.14 -21.71 -10.89
CA LEU A 252 -5.69 -22.75 -9.96
C LEU A 252 -6.77 -23.11 -8.94
N PHE A 253 -7.51 -22.09 -8.49
CA PHE A 253 -8.59 -22.26 -7.54
C PHE A 253 -9.64 -21.17 -7.74
N SER A 254 -10.91 -21.51 -7.55
CA SER A 254 -12.03 -20.58 -7.48
C SER A 254 -13.12 -21.22 -6.62
N GLY A 255 -13.37 -20.66 -5.44
CA GLY A 255 -14.37 -21.21 -4.53
C GLY A 255 -14.25 -20.70 -3.10
N GLN A 256 -15.10 -21.26 -2.24
CA GLN A 256 -15.17 -20.89 -0.82
C GLN A 256 -13.95 -21.42 -0.05
N ILE A 257 -13.35 -20.56 0.75
CA ILE A 257 -12.22 -20.83 1.64
C ILE A 257 -12.61 -20.40 3.06
N LYS A 258 -12.12 -21.12 4.06
CA LYS A 258 -12.26 -20.75 5.47
C LYS A 258 -11.12 -19.84 5.90
N GLY A 259 -11.45 -18.76 6.60
CA GLY A 259 -10.49 -17.82 7.15
C GLY A 259 -9.53 -18.50 8.13
N GLY A 260 -8.27 -18.07 8.13
CA GLY A 260 -7.19 -18.60 8.97
C GLY A 260 -6.69 -19.99 8.56
N ASN A 261 -7.30 -20.64 7.57
CA ASN A 261 -6.83 -21.93 7.09
C ASN A 261 -5.73 -21.76 6.03
N LEU A 262 -4.70 -22.60 6.14
CA LEU A 262 -3.68 -22.73 5.11
C LEU A 262 -4.22 -23.54 3.93
N ASN A 263 -4.21 -22.94 2.76
CA ASN A 263 -4.63 -23.57 1.52
C ASN A 263 -3.43 -23.79 0.63
N GLN A 264 -3.31 -24.98 0.03
CA GLN A 264 -2.19 -25.34 -0.82
C GLN A 264 -2.67 -25.93 -2.14
N PHE A 265 -2.16 -25.39 -3.24
CA PHE A 265 -2.44 -25.83 -4.60
C PHE A 265 -1.15 -26.07 -5.37
N THR A 266 -1.13 -27.11 -6.20
CA THR A 266 0.02 -27.38 -7.08
C THR A 266 -0.23 -26.74 -8.44
N PHE A 267 0.64 -25.82 -8.84
CA PHE A 267 0.72 -25.32 -10.19
C PHE A 267 1.63 -26.20 -11.05
N SER A 268 1.16 -26.59 -12.23
CA SER A 268 1.97 -27.23 -13.27
C SER A 268 1.73 -26.50 -14.60
N PRO A 269 2.78 -26.15 -15.35
CA PRO A 269 2.66 -25.39 -16.59
C PRO A 269 2.01 -26.26 -17.67
N LYS A 270 1.14 -25.66 -18.48
CA LYS A 270 0.55 -26.30 -19.66
C LYS A 270 1.60 -26.40 -20.77
N GLU A 271 1.41 -27.34 -21.71
CA GLU A 271 2.35 -27.56 -22.83
C GLU A 271 2.61 -26.30 -23.68
N SER A 272 1.63 -25.40 -23.76
CA SER A 272 1.73 -24.13 -24.49
C SER A 272 2.50 -23.02 -23.76
N MET A 273 2.90 -23.24 -22.50
CA MET A 273 3.61 -22.23 -21.71
C MET A 273 5.11 -22.28 -21.99
N ALA A 274 5.68 -21.15 -22.41
CA ALA A 274 7.12 -20.99 -22.60
C ALA A 274 7.86 -20.81 -21.28
N ALA A 275 9.16 -21.11 -21.23
CA ALA A 275 10.01 -20.71 -20.12
C ALA A 275 9.95 -19.18 -19.96
N GLY A 276 9.80 -18.68 -18.74
CA GLY A 276 9.61 -17.25 -18.54
C GLY A 276 9.03 -16.86 -17.18
N ILE A 277 8.69 -15.59 -17.08
CA ILE A 277 8.06 -14.99 -15.89
C ILE A 277 6.54 -14.92 -16.12
N TYR A 278 5.80 -15.25 -15.07
CA TYR A 278 4.35 -15.21 -14.97
C TYR A 278 3.95 -14.47 -13.69
N LEU A 279 2.69 -14.07 -13.64
CA LEU A 279 2.08 -13.52 -12.42
C LEU A 279 1.06 -14.50 -11.88
N ILE A 280 1.04 -14.70 -10.57
CA ILE A 280 -0.08 -15.34 -9.90
C ILE A 280 -0.80 -14.28 -9.06
N LYS A 281 -2.12 -14.31 -9.12
CA LYS A 281 -3.03 -13.41 -8.43
C LYS A 281 -3.88 -14.23 -7.47
N LEU A 282 -3.95 -13.83 -6.20
CA LEU A 282 -4.99 -14.22 -5.27
C LEU A 282 -5.94 -13.05 -5.14
N GLN A 283 -7.22 -13.31 -5.31
CA GLN A 283 -8.27 -12.34 -5.14
C GLN A 283 -9.35 -12.93 -4.25
N THR A 284 -9.86 -12.11 -3.33
CA THR A 284 -11.03 -12.45 -2.52
C THR A 284 -12.23 -11.59 -2.92
N ASP A 285 -13.44 -12.06 -2.68
CA ASP A 285 -14.66 -11.28 -2.98
C ASP A 285 -14.80 -10.06 -2.05
N TYR A 286 -14.21 -10.10 -0.84
CA TYR A 286 -14.14 -8.92 0.05
C TYR A 286 -13.09 -7.87 -0.35
N GLY A 287 -12.42 -8.04 -1.51
CA GLY A 287 -11.69 -6.96 -2.17
C GLY A 287 -10.17 -6.96 -2.01
N ILE A 288 -9.56 -7.94 -1.32
CA ILE A 288 -8.10 -8.02 -1.27
C ILE A 288 -7.58 -8.76 -2.50
N VAL A 289 -6.56 -8.17 -3.13
CA VAL A 289 -5.82 -8.74 -4.26
C VAL A 289 -4.34 -8.78 -3.93
N GLN A 290 -3.70 -9.94 -4.10
CA GLN A 290 -2.26 -10.11 -3.91
C GLN A 290 -1.63 -10.71 -5.17
N TYR A 291 -0.54 -10.11 -5.64
CA TYR A 291 0.25 -10.62 -6.75
C TYR A 291 1.58 -11.21 -6.26
N LYS A 292 2.04 -12.27 -6.92
CA LYS A 292 3.39 -12.80 -6.76
C LYS A 292 3.97 -13.20 -8.11
N ARG A 293 5.29 -13.04 -8.26
CA ARG A 293 6.03 -13.48 -9.44
C ARG A 293 6.17 -15.00 -9.44
N LEU A 294 5.94 -15.64 -10.57
CA LEU A 294 6.10 -17.08 -10.78
C LEU A 294 7.10 -17.31 -11.93
N ILE A 295 8.23 -17.98 -11.67
CA ILE A 295 9.33 -18.12 -12.64
C ILE A 295 9.44 -19.58 -13.10
N TYR A 296 9.09 -19.85 -14.36
CA TYR A 296 9.18 -21.17 -14.96
C TYR A 296 10.51 -21.35 -15.71
N ARG A 297 11.30 -22.36 -15.33
CA ARG A 297 12.56 -22.75 -15.96
C ARG A 297 12.63 -24.28 -16.12
N PRO A 298 12.07 -24.86 -17.20
CA PRO A 298 12.06 -26.30 -17.46
C PRO A 298 13.46 -26.92 -17.53
#